data_AF-A0A318CR38-F1
#
_entry.id   AF-A0A318CR38-F1
#
_cell.length_a   1.000
_cell.length_b   1.000
_cell.length_c   1.000
_cell.angle_alpha   90.00
_cell.angle_beta   90.00
_cell.angle_gamma   90.00
#
_symmetry.space_group_name_H-M   'P 1'
#
loop_
_entity.id
_entity.type
_entity.pdbx_description
1 polymer ?
#
loop_
_entity_poly.entity_id
_entity_poly.type
_entity_poly.pdbx_seq_one_letter_code
_entity_poly.pdbx_strand_id
1 'polypeptide(L)'
;MKPDILSIIFSFSFFSILGWMLEVSYRSVRDRRFVNPGLLKGPYLILYGTGALILMGTVSLLRESNLATKALAYFVITTGLELSSGLIAQYFFQTRLWDYSDQRFNYKGHICLKFSVYWILLAFAFEYLILPPYQDILNRLSSAFKGLFAGMTVSIMLVDFLTVSIRSFLSMTPEEKTLTETQFINKARPLLEDPMVKKLSQCKHHRDKTRLDHVKEVAYLSFLWGKRFSLDCEAIIRGALLHDFFYYDWLHEGPRLHAFRHHNIALKNARKITHLSKKEEDIIKKHMWPLTIIPPRYMESLIVSLVDTFCSARDYVSVKRQGKTAKAAIIYVRSESGDKKSG
;
A
#
# COMPACT_ATOMS: atom_id res chain seq x y z
N MET A 1 -27.43 23.28 -7.44
CA MET A 1 -26.59 23.33 -6.22
C MET A 1 -25.16 23.08 -6.66
N LYS A 2 -24.20 23.97 -6.38
CA LYS A 2 -22.78 23.65 -6.62
C LYS A 2 -22.43 22.47 -5.69
N PRO A 3 -21.90 21.34 -6.20
CA PRO A 3 -21.57 20.22 -5.34
C PRO A 3 -20.48 20.65 -4.36
N ASP A 4 -20.75 20.51 -3.06
CA ASP A 4 -19.73 20.76 -2.04
C ASP A 4 -18.67 19.63 -2.08
N ILE A 5 -17.44 19.95 -1.68
CA ILE A 5 -16.31 19.02 -1.76
C ILE A 5 -16.60 17.73 -0.98
N LEU A 6 -17.27 17.80 0.17
CA LEU A 6 -17.58 16.61 0.96
C LEU A 6 -18.55 15.69 0.21
N SER A 7 -19.57 16.25 -0.44
CA SER A 7 -20.49 15.47 -1.29
C SER A 7 -19.77 14.82 -2.47
N ILE A 8 -18.76 15.46 -3.07
CA ILE A 8 -17.96 14.85 -4.15
C ILE A 8 -17.16 13.65 -3.63
N ILE A 9 -16.41 13.81 -2.54
CA ILE A 9 -15.58 12.73 -1.98
C ILE A 9 -16.46 11.60 -1.44
N PHE A 10 -17.62 11.92 -0.87
CA PHE A 10 -18.62 10.93 -0.46
C PHE A 10 -19.17 10.17 -1.67
N SER A 11 -19.55 10.86 -2.76
CA SER A 11 -20.04 10.22 -3.99
C SER A 11 -19.01 9.26 -4.55
N PHE A 12 -17.75 9.69 -4.63
CA PHE A 12 -16.64 8.84 -5.05
C PHE A 12 -16.54 7.58 -4.18
N SER A 13 -16.57 7.73 -2.86
CA SER A 13 -16.42 6.63 -1.91
C SER A 13 -17.60 5.65 -2.00
N PHE A 14 -18.82 6.17 -2.04
CA PHE A 14 -20.06 5.40 -2.14
C PHE A 14 -20.11 4.59 -3.43
N PHE A 15 -19.88 5.21 -4.58
CA PHE A 15 -19.92 4.52 -5.87
C PHE A 15 -18.72 3.59 -6.10
N SER A 16 -17.57 3.84 -5.44
CA SER A 16 -16.46 2.87 -5.44
C SER A 16 -16.87 1.55 -4.77
N ILE A 17 -17.57 1.62 -3.64
CA ILE A 17 -18.05 0.43 -2.91
C ILE A 17 -19.21 -0.23 -3.65
N LEU A 18 -20.18 0.56 -4.15
CA LEU A 18 -21.33 0.04 -4.90
C LEU A 18 -20.89 -0.66 -6.19
N GLY A 19 -19.95 -0.07 -6.92
CA GLY A 19 -19.36 -0.68 -8.10
C GLY A 19 -18.63 -1.98 -7.79
N TRP A 20 -17.88 -2.01 -6.68
CA TRP A 20 -17.25 -3.25 -6.22
C TRP A 20 -18.27 -4.34 -5.92
N MET A 21 -19.37 -4.01 -5.23
CA MET A 21 -20.45 -4.97 -4.93
C MET A 21 -21.06 -5.52 -6.22
N LEU A 22 -21.34 -4.67 -7.22
CA LEU A 22 -21.88 -5.08 -8.51
C LEU A 22 -20.94 -6.04 -9.24
N GLU A 23 -19.67 -5.66 -9.37
CA GLU A 23 -18.70 -6.41 -10.16
C GLU A 23 -18.26 -7.71 -9.47
N VAL A 24 -18.11 -7.71 -8.14
CA VAL A 24 -17.88 -8.93 -7.36
C VAL A 24 -19.05 -9.89 -7.52
N SER A 25 -20.29 -9.40 -7.45
CA SER A 25 -21.47 -10.23 -7.63
C SER A 25 -21.51 -10.84 -9.03
N TYR A 26 -21.32 -10.03 -10.06
CA TYR A 26 -21.28 -10.49 -11.45
C TYR A 26 -20.21 -11.56 -11.69
N ARG A 27 -18.94 -11.27 -11.34
CA ARG A 27 -17.84 -12.21 -11.57
C ARG A 27 -17.92 -13.44 -10.70
N SER A 28 -18.36 -13.29 -9.44
CA SER A 28 -18.41 -14.44 -8.53
C SER A 28 -19.52 -15.42 -8.88
N VAL A 29 -20.66 -14.92 -9.37
CA VAL A 29 -21.73 -15.77 -9.91
C VAL A 29 -21.27 -16.48 -11.19
N ARG A 30 -20.65 -15.74 -12.12
CA ARG A 30 -20.15 -16.29 -13.38
C ARG A 30 -19.08 -17.37 -13.17
N ASP A 31 -18.11 -17.10 -12.29
CA ASP A 31 -16.93 -17.96 -12.08
C ASP A 31 -17.15 -18.97 -10.94
N ARG A 32 -18.34 -18.98 -10.31
CA ARG A 32 -18.75 -19.85 -9.18
C ARG A 32 -17.78 -19.85 -8.00
N ARG A 33 -17.02 -18.77 -7.82
CA ARG A 33 -16.07 -18.56 -6.73
C ARG A 33 -15.95 -17.09 -6.44
N PHE A 34 -15.52 -16.71 -5.25
CA PHE A 34 -15.27 -15.31 -4.96
C PHE A 34 -14.14 -14.76 -5.86
N VAL A 35 -14.45 -13.73 -6.63
CA VAL A 35 -13.49 -13.02 -7.50
C VAL A 35 -13.48 -11.55 -7.13
N ASN A 36 -12.33 -11.05 -6.67
CA ASN A 36 -12.12 -9.62 -6.50
C ASN A 36 -11.72 -9.00 -7.85
N PRO A 37 -12.53 -8.09 -8.42
CA PRO A 37 -12.35 -7.59 -9.79
C PRO A 37 -11.34 -6.44 -9.94
N GLY A 38 -10.96 -5.81 -8.83
CA GLY A 38 -10.17 -4.58 -8.82
C GLY A 38 -8.66 -4.79 -8.69
N LEU A 39 -7.92 -3.70 -8.94
CA LEU A 39 -6.50 -3.61 -8.63
C LEU A 39 -6.24 -3.71 -7.12
N LEU A 40 -7.12 -3.11 -6.33
CA LEU A 40 -7.00 -3.07 -4.87
C LEU A 40 -7.64 -4.31 -4.24
N LYS A 41 -7.23 -4.62 -3.01
CA LYS A 41 -7.69 -5.80 -2.26
C LYS A 41 -8.96 -5.55 -1.47
N GLY A 42 -9.20 -4.30 -1.09
CA GLY A 42 -10.39 -3.90 -0.33
C GLY A 42 -11.68 -3.84 -1.16
N PRO A 43 -12.82 -3.61 -0.49
CA PRO A 43 -14.13 -3.66 -1.10
C PRO A 43 -14.50 -2.38 -1.85
N TYR A 44 -13.68 -1.98 -2.81
CA TYR A 44 -13.85 -0.76 -3.57
C TYR A 44 -13.23 -0.86 -4.98
N LEU A 45 -13.87 -0.21 -5.93
CA LEU A 45 -13.39 -0.04 -7.30
C LEU A 45 -13.25 1.45 -7.61
N ILE A 46 -12.01 1.96 -7.61
CA ILE A 46 -11.68 3.35 -7.98
C ILE A 46 -12.33 3.72 -9.32
N LEU A 47 -12.29 2.80 -10.29
CA LEU A 47 -12.88 2.96 -11.62
C LEU A 47 -14.36 3.38 -11.56
N TYR A 48 -15.16 2.76 -10.69
CA TYR A 48 -16.60 3.05 -10.57
C TYR A 48 -16.84 4.36 -9.83
N GLY A 49 -16.06 4.66 -8.78
CA GLY A 49 -16.13 5.95 -8.09
C GLY A 49 -15.82 7.12 -9.03
N THR A 50 -14.74 6.99 -9.81
CA THR A 50 -14.35 7.98 -10.83
C THR A 50 -15.38 8.06 -11.95
N GLY A 51 -15.84 6.92 -12.47
CA GLY A 51 -16.87 6.87 -13.52
C GLY A 51 -18.17 7.53 -13.11
N ALA A 52 -18.65 7.28 -11.89
CA ALA A 52 -19.86 7.91 -11.37
C ALA A 52 -19.70 9.44 -11.24
N LEU A 53 -18.57 9.93 -10.74
CA LEU A 53 -18.33 11.38 -10.66
C LEU A 53 -18.32 12.05 -12.03
N ILE A 54 -17.64 11.43 -13.01
CA ILE A 54 -17.61 11.96 -14.38
C ILE A 54 -19.02 11.94 -14.97
N LEU A 55 -19.74 10.83 -14.84
CA LEU A 55 -21.13 10.72 -15.34
C LEU A 55 -22.07 11.73 -14.68
N MET A 56 -21.98 11.96 -13.36
CA MET A 56 -22.77 13.00 -12.69
C MET A 56 -22.49 14.39 -13.28
N GLY A 57 -21.22 14.71 -13.55
CA GLY A 57 -20.83 15.94 -14.24
C GLY A 57 -21.39 16.01 -15.67
N THR A 58 -21.27 14.92 -16.43
CA THR A 58 -21.78 14.81 -17.80
C THR A 58 -23.29 14.96 -17.88
N VAL A 59 -24.04 14.31 -16.99
CA VAL A 59 -25.51 14.44 -16.89
C VAL A 59 -25.88 15.90 -16.64
N SER A 60 -25.16 16.57 -15.74
CA SER A 60 -25.37 17.99 -15.44
C SER A 60 -25.11 18.89 -16.64
N LEU A 61 -24.06 18.60 -17.43
CA LEU A 61 -23.69 19.36 -18.63
C LEU A 61 -24.61 19.10 -19.83
N LEU A 62 -25.12 17.87 -19.96
CA LEU A 62 -25.93 17.43 -21.10
C LEU A 62 -27.42 17.33 -20.78
N ARG A 63 -27.89 17.99 -19.71
CA ARG A 63 -29.28 17.89 -19.23
C ARG A 63 -30.32 18.12 -20.32
N GLU A 64 -30.12 19.17 -21.12
CA GLU A 64 -31.02 19.61 -22.20
C GLU A 64 -30.69 18.97 -23.57
N SER A 65 -29.71 18.06 -23.62
CA SER A 65 -29.30 17.39 -24.87
C SER A 65 -30.21 16.20 -25.20
N ASN A 66 -30.33 15.89 -26.49
CA ASN A 66 -31.06 14.71 -26.95
C ASN A 66 -30.37 13.39 -26.56
N LEU A 67 -31.12 12.27 -26.65
CA LEU A 67 -30.64 10.94 -26.28
C LEU A 67 -29.40 10.49 -27.08
N ALA A 68 -29.31 10.85 -28.36
CA ALA A 68 -28.18 10.45 -29.21
C ALA A 68 -26.87 11.10 -28.75
N THR A 69 -26.90 12.40 -28.43
CA THR A 69 -25.75 13.12 -27.89
C THR A 69 -25.31 12.54 -26.54
N LYS A 70 -26.27 12.22 -25.66
CA LYS A 70 -25.97 11.56 -24.38
C LYS A 70 -25.35 10.17 -24.58
N ALA A 71 -25.90 9.36 -25.48
CA ALA A 71 -25.38 8.04 -25.79
C ALA A 71 -23.93 8.10 -26.31
N LEU A 72 -23.64 9.05 -27.21
CA LEU A 72 -22.28 9.26 -27.71
C LEU A 72 -21.32 9.72 -26.60
N ALA A 73 -21.74 10.65 -25.75
CA ALA A 73 -20.94 11.11 -24.62
C ALA A 73 -20.65 9.96 -23.64
N TYR A 74 -21.67 9.17 -23.29
CA TYR A 74 -21.51 8.00 -22.41
C TYR A 74 -20.61 6.94 -23.03
N PHE A 75 -20.72 6.68 -24.34
CA PHE A 75 -19.81 5.79 -25.04
C PHE A 75 -18.36 6.23 -24.90
N VAL A 76 -18.06 7.50 -25.23
CA VAL A 76 -16.70 8.06 -25.18
C VAL A 76 -16.15 8.01 -23.76
N ILE A 77 -16.94 8.44 -22.78
CA ILE A 77 -16.50 8.53 -21.38
C ILE A 77 -16.26 7.14 -20.80
N THR A 78 -17.24 6.24 -20.89
CA THR A 78 -17.13 4.92 -20.25
C THR A 78 -16.09 4.04 -20.93
N THR A 79 -16.06 4.02 -22.26
CA THR A 79 -15.06 3.25 -23.02
C THR A 79 -13.66 3.85 -22.86
N GLY A 80 -13.54 5.18 -22.85
CA GLY A 80 -12.27 5.86 -22.61
C GLY A 80 -11.73 5.61 -21.20
N LEU A 81 -12.60 5.62 -20.19
CA LEU A 81 -12.24 5.32 -18.81
C LEU A 81 -11.83 3.85 -18.63
N GLU A 82 -12.53 2.92 -19.27
CA GLU A 82 -12.16 1.50 -19.32
C GLU A 82 -10.79 1.33 -19.98
N LEU A 83 -10.59 1.89 -21.18
CA LEU A 83 -9.32 1.79 -21.90
C LEU A 83 -8.15 2.36 -21.09
N SER A 84 -8.29 3.59 -20.59
CA SER A 84 -7.24 4.26 -19.82
C SER A 84 -6.89 3.49 -18.54
N SER A 85 -7.90 3.01 -17.81
CA SER A 85 -7.68 2.24 -16.58
C SER A 85 -7.03 0.89 -16.85
N GLY A 86 -7.44 0.21 -17.93
CA GLY A 86 -6.80 -1.03 -18.38
C GLY A 86 -5.34 -0.84 -18.77
N LEU A 87 -5.01 0.24 -19.49
CA LEU A 87 -3.64 0.58 -19.89
C LEU A 87 -2.77 0.95 -18.68
N ILE A 88 -3.28 1.76 -17.75
CA ILE A 88 -2.58 2.15 -16.52
C ILE A 88 -2.27 0.91 -15.68
N ALA A 89 -3.24 0.02 -15.49
CA ALA A 89 -3.05 -1.22 -14.73
C ALA A 89 -1.99 -2.13 -15.37
N GLN A 90 -2.02 -2.28 -16.70
CA GLN A 90 -1.03 -3.10 -17.39
C GLN A 90 0.37 -2.48 -17.36
N TYR A 91 0.51 -1.17 -17.55
CA TYR A 91 1.81 -0.51 -17.60
C TYR A 91 2.48 -0.41 -16.22
N PHE A 92 1.77 0.10 -15.21
CA PHE A 92 2.35 0.39 -13.89
C PHE A 92 2.30 -0.80 -12.92
N PHE A 93 1.29 -1.66 -13.06
CA PHE A 93 1.04 -2.76 -12.13
C PHE A 93 1.26 -4.14 -12.73
N GLN A 94 1.65 -4.21 -14.02
CA GLN A 94 1.86 -5.47 -14.76
C GLN A 94 0.68 -6.45 -14.58
N THR A 95 -0.52 -5.90 -14.40
CA THR A 95 -1.73 -6.63 -14.02
C THR A 95 -2.81 -6.41 -15.06
N ARG A 96 -3.46 -7.50 -15.49
CA ARG A 96 -4.59 -7.48 -16.41
C ARG A 96 -5.90 -7.58 -15.62
N LEU A 97 -6.66 -6.49 -15.54
CA LEU A 97 -7.90 -6.41 -14.75
C LEU A 97 -9.09 -7.14 -15.39
N TRP A 98 -9.12 -7.17 -16.72
CA TRP A 98 -10.07 -7.90 -17.56
C TRP A 98 -9.42 -8.19 -18.92
N ASP A 99 -9.97 -9.13 -19.67
CA ASP A 99 -9.49 -9.46 -21.00
C ASP A 99 -10.66 -9.76 -21.95
N TYR A 100 -10.75 -8.99 -23.02
CA TYR A 100 -11.75 -9.12 -24.08
C TYR A 100 -11.14 -9.57 -25.40
N SER A 101 -9.96 -10.20 -25.37
CA SER A 101 -9.26 -10.67 -26.58
C SER A 101 -10.09 -11.68 -27.39
N ASP A 102 -11.03 -12.38 -26.74
CA ASP A 102 -11.96 -13.32 -27.34
C ASP A 102 -13.21 -12.66 -27.96
N GLN A 103 -13.42 -11.36 -27.74
CA GLN A 103 -14.58 -10.64 -28.25
C GLN A 103 -14.32 -10.00 -29.62
N ARG A 104 -15.36 -9.90 -30.45
CA ARG A 104 -15.30 -9.17 -31.73
C ARG A 104 -15.11 -7.67 -31.50
N PHE A 105 -14.40 -7.01 -32.42
CA PHE A 105 -14.09 -5.58 -32.36
C PHE A 105 -13.41 -5.18 -31.04
N ASN A 106 -12.48 -6.00 -30.54
CA ASN A 106 -11.67 -5.66 -29.38
C ASN A 106 -10.42 -4.85 -29.78
N TYR A 107 -9.92 -4.04 -28.86
CA TYR A 107 -8.64 -3.35 -28.98
C TYR A 107 -7.67 -3.86 -27.91
N LYS A 108 -6.69 -4.66 -28.33
CA LYS A 108 -5.67 -5.30 -27.46
C LYS A 108 -6.28 -5.99 -26.23
N GLY A 109 -7.53 -6.48 -26.36
CA GLY A 109 -8.37 -7.02 -25.31
C GLY A 109 -8.73 -6.07 -24.14
N HIS A 110 -8.43 -4.77 -24.22
CA HIS A 110 -8.76 -3.79 -23.16
C HIS A 110 -10.20 -3.30 -23.23
N ILE A 111 -10.71 -3.10 -24.44
CA ILE A 111 -12.08 -2.67 -24.69
C ILE A 111 -12.62 -3.48 -25.86
N CYS A 112 -13.93 -3.64 -25.94
CA CYS A 112 -14.59 -4.13 -27.14
C CYS A 112 -15.97 -3.52 -27.30
N LEU A 113 -16.48 -3.51 -28.53
CA LEU A 113 -17.75 -2.86 -28.85
C LEU A 113 -18.92 -3.40 -28.01
N LYS A 114 -18.95 -4.71 -27.74
CA LYS A 114 -20.01 -5.35 -26.95
C LYS A 114 -20.11 -4.76 -25.54
N PHE A 115 -18.99 -4.66 -24.82
CA PHE A 115 -18.98 -4.09 -23.47
C PHE A 115 -19.18 -2.58 -23.48
N SER A 116 -18.67 -1.86 -24.48
CA SER A 116 -18.99 -0.44 -24.66
C SER A 116 -20.50 -0.18 -24.77
N VAL A 117 -21.26 -1.04 -25.46
CA VAL A 117 -22.73 -0.93 -25.51
C VAL A 117 -23.36 -1.19 -24.13
N TYR A 118 -22.89 -2.19 -23.39
CA TYR A 118 -23.34 -2.42 -22.01
C TYR A 118 -23.07 -1.22 -21.10
N TRP A 119 -21.92 -0.55 -21.27
CA TRP A 119 -21.59 0.63 -20.50
C TRP A 119 -22.47 1.84 -20.84
N ILE A 120 -22.88 2.02 -22.10
CA ILE A 120 -23.88 3.05 -22.47
C ILE A 120 -25.21 2.78 -21.75
N LEU A 121 -25.70 1.54 -21.81
CA LEU A 121 -26.95 1.15 -21.15
C LEU A 121 -26.86 1.36 -19.63
N LEU A 122 -25.74 0.99 -19.02
CA LEU A 122 -25.50 1.20 -17.60
C LEU A 122 -25.40 2.69 -17.24
N ALA A 123 -24.84 3.53 -18.10
CA ALA A 123 -24.78 4.98 -17.89
C ALA A 123 -26.18 5.63 -17.94
N PHE A 124 -27.05 5.18 -18.85
CA PHE A 124 -28.45 5.59 -18.85
C PHE A 124 -29.22 5.09 -17.63
N ALA A 125 -29.00 3.82 -17.23
CA ALA A 125 -29.56 3.30 -15.98
C ALA A 125 -29.06 4.10 -14.77
N PHE A 126 -27.80 4.52 -14.78
CA PHE A 126 -27.25 5.40 -13.75
C PHE A 126 -27.96 6.75 -13.72
N GLU A 127 -28.11 7.43 -14.86
CA GLU A 127 -28.80 8.72 -14.97
C GLU A 127 -30.26 8.66 -14.51
N TYR A 128 -31.02 7.67 -15.00
CA TYR A 128 -32.48 7.66 -14.83
C TYR A 128 -32.96 6.85 -13.62
N LEU A 129 -32.22 5.82 -13.19
CA LEU A 129 -32.64 4.94 -12.10
C LEU A 129 -31.85 5.15 -10.81
N ILE A 130 -30.54 5.39 -10.89
CA ILE A 130 -29.66 5.45 -9.71
C ILE A 130 -29.52 6.89 -9.20
N LEU A 131 -29.30 7.85 -10.10
CA LEU A 131 -28.95 9.22 -9.73
C LEU A 131 -30.09 9.95 -8.98
N PRO A 132 -31.38 9.85 -9.36
CA PRO A 132 -32.44 10.54 -8.61
C PRO A 132 -32.57 10.10 -7.14
N PRO A 133 -32.71 8.80 -6.80
CA PRO A 133 -32.77 8.39 -5.40
C PRO A 133 -31.45 8.64 -4.67
N TYR A 134 -30.32 8.57 -5.37
CA TYR A 134 -29.02 8.90 -4.79
C TYR A 134 -28.93 10.37 -4.37
N GLN A 135 -29.44 11.30 -5.18
CA GLN A 135 -29.47 12.73 -4.83
C GLN A 135 -30.33 13.00 -3.59
N ASP A 136 -31.46 12.31 -3.45
CA ASP A 136 -32.29 12.41 -2.25
C ASP A 136 -31.56 11.91 -0.99
N ILE A 137 -30.87 10.77 -1.09
CA ILE A 137 -30.03 10.26 0.00
C ILE A 137 -28.94 11.28 0.34
N LEU A 138 -28.25 11.79 -0.67
CA LEU A 138 -27.15 12.74 -0.49
C LEU A 138 -27.61 14.03 0.21
N ASN A 139 -28.81 14.52 -0.10
CA ASN A 139 -29.36 15.73 0.52
C ASN A 139 -29.85 15.50 1.96
N ARG A 140 -30.25 14.26 2.31
CA ARG A 140 -30.69 13.90 3.68
C ARG A 140 -29.54 13.65 4.64
N LEU A 141 -28.37 13.29 4.13
CA LEU A 141 -27.20 13.00 4.98
C LEU A 141 -26.54 14.28 5.50
N SER A 142 -26.18 14.28 6.78
CA SER A 142 -25.43 15.37 7.40
C SER A 142 -24.00 15.47 6.84
N SER A 143 -23.44 16.68 6.79
CA SER A 143 -22.06 16.90 6.33
C SER A 143 -21.02 16.15 7.18
N ALA A 144 -21.29 16.00 8.48
CA ALA A 144 -20.43 15.24 9.38
C ALA A 144 -20.37 13.75 9.00
N PHE A 145 -21.52 13.13 8.71
CA PHE A 145 -21.56 11.73 8.29
C PHE A 145 -20.86 11.54 6.94
N LYS A 146 -21.12 12.42 5.97
CA LYS A 146 -20.44 12.40 4.67
C LYS A 146 -18.93 12.46 4.85
N GLY A 147 -18.44 13.40 5.64
CA GLY A 147 -17.02 13.60 5.92
C GLY A 147 -16.37 12.39 6.60
N LEU A 148 -17.00 11.83 7.64
CA LEU A 148 -16.47 10.67 8.35
C LEU A 148 -16.41 9.43 7.44
N PHE A 149 -17.50 9.11 6.76
CA PHE A 149 -17.57 7.96 5.86
C PHE A 149 -16.58 8.06 4.71
N ALA A 150 -16.54 9.22 4.05
CA ALA A 150 -15.63 9.47 2.94
C ALA A 150 -14.17 9.47 3.40
N GLY A 151 -13.86 10.12 4.52
CA GLY A 151 -12.52 10.19 5.08
C GLY A 151 -11.98 8.80 5.45
N MET A 152 -12.79 7.97 6.12
CA MET A 152 -12.41 6.59 6.44
C MET A 152 -12.18 5.75 5.18
N THR A 153 -13.12 5.79 4.23
CA THR A 153 -13.05 4.99 3.00
C THR A 153 -11.84 5.36 2.15
N VAL A 154 -11.62 6.66 1.91
CA VAL A 154 -10.48 7.17 1.14
C VAL A 154 -9.16 6.85 1.84
N SER A 155 -9.09 6.95 3.18
CA SER A 155 -7.87 6.59 3.92
C SER A 155 -7.54 5.11 3.78
N ILE A 156 -8.53 4.22 3.91
CA ILE A 156 -8.33 2.78 3.71
C ILE A 156 -7.93 2.48 2.26
N MET A 157 -8.59 3.09 1.28
CA MET A 157 -8.25 2.98 -0.14
C MET A 157 -6.82 3.44 -0.43
N LEU A 158 -6.39 4.55 0.16
CA LEU A 158 -5.05 5.10 0.00
C LEU A 158 -4.01 4.13 0.55
N VAL A 159 -4.21 3.59 1.75
CA VAL A 159 -3.28 2.61 2.34
C VAL A 159 -3.16 1.35 1.49
N ASP A 160 -4.28 0.84 0.96
CA ASP A 160 -4.27 -0.34 0.08
C ASP A 160 -3.61 -0.03 -1.27
N PHE A 161 -3.92 1.12 -1.88
CA PHE A 161 -3.27 1.57 -3.12
C PHE A 161 -1.76 1.74 -2.95
N LEU A 162 -1.31 2.35 -1.85
CA LEU A 162 0.11 2.44 -1.53
C LEU A 162 0.70 1.04 -1.37
N THR A 163 0.04 0.14 -0.64
CA THR A 163 0.52 -1.23 -0.44
C THR A 163 0.68 -1.99 -1.77
N VAL A 164 -0.28 -1.87 -2.69
CA VAL A 164 -0.22 -2.49 -4.02
C VAL A 164 0.86 -1.85 -4.88
N SER A 165 0.95 -0.52 -4.88
CA SER A 165 1.96 0.23 -5.65
C SER A 165 3.38 -0.11 -5.21
N ILE A 166 3.63 -0.17 -3.90
CA ILE A 166 4.94 -0.54 -3.35
C ILE A 166 5.30 -1.98 -3.75
N ARG A 167 4.35 -2.92 -3.66
CA ARG A 167 4.60 -4.32 -4.05
C ARG A 167 4.89 -4.46 -5.55
N SER A 168 4.18 -3.71 -6.39
CA SER A 168 4.46 -3.67 -7.83
C SER A 168 5.84 -3.07 -8.09
N PHE A 169 6.15 -1.94 -7.44
CA PHE A 169 7.41 -1.22 -7.62
C PHE A 169 8.63 -2.00 -7.15
N LEU A 170 8.48 -2.80 -6.10
CA LEU A 170 9.51 -3.69 -5.56
C LEU A 170 9.39 -5.13 -6.10
N SER A 171 8.56 -5.37 -7.12
CA SER A 171 8.50 -6.68 -7.77
C SER A 171 9.83 -6.95 -8.47
N MET A 172 10.32 -8.18 -8.29
CA MET A 172 11.60 -8.65 -8.80
C MET A 172 11.40 -10.06 -9.34
N THR A 173 12.16 -10.42 -10.38
CA THR A 173 12.28 -11.81 -10.83
C THR A 173 12.90 -12.69 -9.73
N PRO A 174 12.70 -14.02 -9.74
CA PRO A 174 13.34 -14.92 -8.78
C PRO A 174 14.86 -14.75 -8.71
N GLU A 175 15.51 -14.56 -9.85
CA GLU A 175 16.96 -14.39 -9.98
C GLU A 175 17.42 -13.06 -9.36
N GLU A 176 16.76 -11.95 -9.70
CA GLU A 176 17.04 -10.63 -9.11
C GLU A 176 16.81 -10.63 -7.60
N LYS A 177 15.78 -11.34 -7.14
CA LYS A 177 15.47 -11.47 -5.73
C LYS A 177 16.60 -12.21 -5.00
N THR A 178 17.06 -13.35 -5.50
CA THR A 178 18.18 -14.11 -4.90
C THR A 178 19.47 -13.29 -4.84
N LEU A 179 19.79 -12.56 -5.91
CA LEU A 179 20.95 -11.67 -5.94
C LEU A 179 20.83 -10.54 -4.90
N THR A 180 19.65 -9.92 -4.83
CA THR A 180 19.35 -8.81 -3.92
C THR A 180 19.41 -9.28 -2.45
N GLU A 181 18.86 -10.45 -2.15
CA GLU A 181 18.93 -11.06 -0.83
C GLU A 181 20.37 -11.37 -0.42
N THR A 182 21.17 -11.92 -1.33
CA THR A 182 22.60 -12.20 -1.08
C THR A 182 23.38 -10.92 -0.76
N GLN A 183 23.12 -9.84 -1.52
CA GLN A 183 23.76 -8.54 -1.27
C GLN A 183 23.36 -7.95 0.08
N PHE A 184 22.08 -8.05 0.45
CA PHE A 184 21.61 -7.61 1.76
C PHE A 184 22.32 -8.39 2.87
N ILE A 185 22.30 -9.73 2.81
CA ILE A 185 22.90 -10.60 3.83
C ILE A 185 24.40 -10.29 3.98
N ASN A 186 25.14 -10.20 2.88
CA ASN A 186 26.58 -9.94 2.93
C ASN A 186 26.91 -8.60 3.60
N LYS A 187 26.11 -7.56 3.37
CA LYS A 187 26.29 -6.24 4.02
C LYS A 187 25.79 -6.20 5.46
N ALA A 188 24.74 -6.93 5.77
CA ALA A 188 24.13 -6.97 7.11
C ALA A 188 24.89 -7.87 8.09
N ARG A 189 25.55 -8.93 7.58
CA ARG A 189 26.22 -9.98 8.37
C ARG A 189 27.12 -9.44 9.49
N PRO A 190 28.02 -8.45 9.26
CA PRO A 190 28.92 -7.97 10.32
C PRO A 190 28.18 -7.43 11.56
N LEU A 191 27.04 -6.74 11.37
CA LEU A 191 26.23 -6.26 12.49
C LEU A 191 25.32 -7.35 13.04
N LEU A 192 24.74 -8.20 12.20
CA LEU A 192 23.87 -9.29 12.66
C LEU A 192 24.60 -10.37 13.44
N GLU A 193 25.92 -10.51 13.24
CA GLU A 193 26.75 -11.45 13.99
C GLU A 193 27.22 -10.91 15.34
N ASP A 194 27.18 -9.59 15.53
CA ASP A 194 27.56 -8.93 16.78
C ASP A 194 26.70 -9.43 17.95
N PRO A 195 27.31 -9.84 19.08
CA PRO A 195 26.57 -10.38 20.23
C PRO A 195 25.52 -9.42 20.80
N MET A 196 25.79 -8.12 20.79
CA MET A 196 24.89 -7.10 21.30
C MET A 196 23.68 -6.93 20.38
N VAL A 197 23.87 -6.99 19.05
CA VAL A 197 22.75 -6.99 18.10
C VAL A 197 21.94 -8.28 18.20
N LYS A 198 22.58 -9.44 18.31
CA LYS A 198 21.89 -10.73 18.51
C LYS A 198 21.01 -10.74 19.76
N LYS A 199 21.40 -10.03 20.82
CA LYS A 199 20.63 -9.92 22.06
C LYS A 199 19.23 -9.30 21.85
N LEU A 200 19.01 -8.54 20.77
CA LEU A 200 17.69 -8.03 20.40
C LEU A 200 16.65 -9.14 20.12
N SER A 201 17.09 -10.38 19.85
CA SER A 201 16.20 -11.54 19.70
C SER A 201 15.49 -11.93 20.99
N GLN A 202 16.01 -11.51 22.14
CA GLN A 202 15.41 -11.75 23.45
C GLN A 202 14.45 -10.63 23.86
N CYS A 203 14.48 -9.50 23.15
CA CYS A 203 13.65 -8.34 23.43
C CYS A 203 12.34 -8.44 22.64
N LYS A 204 11.20 -8.44 23.33
CA LYS A 204 9.90 -8.33 22.67
C LYS A 204 9.73 -6.93 22.06
N HIS A 205 9.10 -6.86 20.90
CA HIS A 205 8.75 -5.59 20.24
C HIS A 205 7.23 -5.44 20.15
N HIS A 206 6.58 -6.26 19.31
CA HIS A 206 5.12 -6.29 19.19
C HIS A 206 4.60 -7.73 19.04
N ARG A 207 3.56 -8.10 19.80
CA ARG A 207 2.95 -9.44 19.81
C ARG A 207 4.00 -10.55 19.94
N ASP A 208 4.18 -11.36 18.90
CA ASP A 208 5.10 -12.51 18.85
C ASP A 208 6.44 -12.20 18.16
N LYS A 209 6.68 -10.94 17.74
CA LYS A 209 7.92 -10.52 17.09
C LYS A 209 8.95 -10.02 18.09
N THR A 210 10.20 -10.42 17.86
CA THR A 210 11.36 -9.89 18.57
C THR A 210 11.79 -8.56 17.96
N ARG A 211 12.53 -7.75 18.71
CA ARG A 211 13.11 -6.50 18.20
C ARG A 211 14.13 -6.77 17.08
N LEU A 212 14.82 -7.91 17.14
CA LEU A 212 15.69 -8.36 16.05
C LEU A 212 14.91 -8.62 14.75
N ASP A 213 13.72 -9.23 14.83
CA ASP A 213 12.89 -9.48 13.65
C ASP A 213 12.40 -8.17 13.02
N HIS A 214 12.00 -7.21 13.86
CA HIS A 214 11.57 -5.88 13.42
C HIS A 214 12.69 -5.14 12.68
N VAL A 215 13.85 -4.95 13.31
CA VAL A 215 14.95 -4.20 12.69
C VAL A 215 15.48 -4.86 11.42
N LYS A 216 15.48 -6.20 11.35
CA LYS A 216 15.83 -6.93 10.12
C LYS A 216 14.85 -6.65 8.99
N GLU A 217 13.56 -6.63 9.29
CA GLU A 217 12.55 -6.36 8.28
C GLU A 217 12.59 -4.92 7.79
N VAL A 218 12.70 -3.95 8.71
CA VAL A 218 12.88 -2.53 8.37
C VAL A 218 14.13 -2.36 7.50
N ALA A 219 15.26 -2.94 7.91
CA ALA A 219 16.50 -2.86 7.14
C ALA A 219 16.37 -3.46 5.74
N TYR A 220 15.75 -4.63 5.60
CA TYR A 220 15.58 -5.28 4.29
C TYR A 220 14.67 -4.46 3.37
N LEU A 221 13.50 -4.04 3.86
CA LEU A 221 12.57 -3.25 3.05
C LEU A 221 13.17 -1.90 2.65
N SER A 222 13.81 -1.19 3.59
CA SER A 222 14.51 0.06 3.28
C SER A 222 15.65 -0.14 2.30
N PHE A 223 16.38 -1.27 2.35
CA PHE A 223 17.41 -1.61 1.38
C PHE A 223 16.85 -1.78 -0.03
N LEU A 224 15.68 -2.42 -0.19
CA LEU A 224 15.03 -2.57 -1.50
C LEU A 224 14.70 -1.20 -2.11
N TRP A 225 14.16 -0.29 -1.30
CA TRP A 225 13.93 1.10 -1.72
C TRP A 225 15.23 1.83 -2.03
N GLY A 226 16.25 1.66 -1.18
CA GLY A 226 17.58 2.22 -1.38
C GLY A 226 18.18 1.81 -2.72
N LYS A 227 18.12 0.51 -3.06
CA LYS A 227 18.55 -0.01 -4.36
C LYS A 227 17.81 0.65 -5.51
N ARG A 228 16.49 0.74 -5.40
CA ARG A 228 15.63 1.26 -6.46
C ARG A 228 15.86 2.75 -6.72
N PHE A 229 16.18 3.53 -5.68
CA PHE A 229 16.53 4.94 -5.78
C PHE A 229 18.04 5.20 -5.91
N SER A 230 18.86 4.15 -6.07
CA SER A 230 20.33 4.26 -6.16
C SER A 230 20.96 5.02 -4.99
N LEU A 231 20.44 4.81 -3.78
CA LEU A 231 20.92 5.44 -2.54
C LEU A 231 22.02 4.60 -1.87
N ASP A 232 22.60 5.16 -0.82
CA ASP A 232 23.61 4.51 0.01
C ASP A 232 23.01 3.35 0.82
N CYS A 233 22.97 2.19 0.17
CA CYS A 233 22.40 0.97 0.71
C CYS A 233 23.12 0.48 1.96
N GLU A 234 24.40 0.79 2.12
CA GLU A 234 25.17 0.37 3.28
C GLU A 234 24.78 1.17 4.52
N ALA A 235 24.69 2.50 4.38
CA ALA A 235 24.18 3.35 5.45
C ALA A 235 22.74 2.99 5.83
N ILE A 236 21.88 2.68 4.84
CA ILE A 236 20.50 2.21 5.09
C ILE A 236 20.52 0.95 5.95
N ILE A 237 21.24 -0.10 5.53
CA ILE A 237 21.27 -1.39 6.26
C ILE A 237 21.80 -1.17 7.67
N ARG A 238 22.93 -0.48 7.82
CA ARG A 238 23.58 -0.28 9.12
C ARG A 238 22.74 0.59 10.06
N GLY A 239 22.23 1.72 9.57
CA GLY A 239 21.37 2.62 10.34
C GLY A 239 20.05 1.95 10.73
N ALA A 240 19.40 1.22 9.82
CA ALA A 240 18.14 0.54 10.09
C ALA A 240 18.30 -0.66 11.04
N LEU A 241 19.40 -1.41 11.00
CA LEU A 241 19.63 -2.48 11.99
C LEU A 241 19.84 -1.94 13.41
N LEU A 242 20.21 -0.66 13.54
CA LEU A 242 20.59 -0.03 14.80
C LEU A 242 19.59 1.04 15.28
N HIS A 243 18.52 1.33 14.53
CA HIS A 243 17.58 2.41 14.88
C HIS A 243 16.88 2.18 16.22
N ASP A 244 16.61 0.91 16.53
CA ASP A 244 15.88 0.44 17.70
C ASP A 244 16.80 -0.26 18.73
N PHE A 245 18.06 0.19 18.80
CA PHE A 245 19.12 -0.53 19.53
C PHE A 245 19.10 -0.28 21.05
N PHE A 246 18.10 -0.84 21.73
CA PHE A 246 17.95 -0.88 23.18
C PHE A 246 17.43 -2.25 23.64
N TYR A 247 17.50 -2.55 24.94
CA TYR A 247 17.30 -3.92 25.46
C TYR A 247 16.15 -4.11 26.45
N TYR A 248 15.59 -3.03 26.99
CA TYR A 248 14.52 -3.10 27.98
C TYR A 248 13.14 -3.22 27.30
N ASP A 249 12.14 -3.62 28.08
CA ASP A 249 10.73 -3.57 27.68
C ASP A 249 10.17 -2.17 27.93
N TRP A 250 9.76 -1.47 26.89
CA TRP A 250 9.31 -0.07 27.04
C TRP A 250 7.91 0.07 27.66
N LEU A 251 7.12 -1.01 27.71
CA LEU A 251 5.79 -0.99 28.33
C LEU A 251 5.87 -1.05 29.87
N HIS A 252 6.92 -1.68 30.39
CA HIS A 252 7.06 -1.96 31.82
C HIS A 252 8.34 -1.38 32.44
N GLU A 253 9.33 -1.03 31.62
CA GLU A 253 10.65 -0.58 32.05
C GLU A 253 11.14 0.62 31.22
N GLY A 254 12.27 1.19 31.66
CA GLY A 254 12.98 2.21 30.91
C GLY A 254 12.54 3.65 31.20
N PRO A 255 13.04 4.62 30.42
CA PRO A 255 12.86 6.03 30.70
C PRO A 255 11.46 6.51 30.33
N ARG A 256 10.92 7.45 31.14
CA ARG A 256 9.71 8.20 30.79
C ARG A 256 9.87 8.89 29.43
N LEU A 257 8.75 9.03 28.70
CA LEU A 257 8.71 9.59 27.33
C LEU A 257 9.60 8.79 26.36
N HIS A 258 9.54 7.46 26.44
CA HIS A 258 10.34 6.53 25.64
C HIS A 258 10.38 6.88 24.15
N ALA A 259 9.23 7.17 23.55
CA ALA A 259 9.11 7.49 22.13
C ALA A 259 9.95 8.71 21.69
N PHE A 260 10.23 9.66 22.60
CA PHE A 260 11.06 10.85 22.36
C PHE A 260 12.51 10.70 22.82
N ARG A 261 12.91 9.53 23.31
CA ARG A 261 14.23 9.31 23.92
C ARG A 261 14.97 8.11 23.36
N HIS A 262 14.28 7.07 22.91
CA HIS A 262 14.93 5.82 22.49
C HIS A 262 15.85 6.03 21.28
N HIS A 263 15.52 6.91 20.34
CA HIS A 263 16.43 7.25 19.23
C HIS A 263 17.82 7.73 19.72
N ASN A 264 17.88 8.48 20.83
CA ASN A 264 19.16 8.90 21.42
C ASN A 264 19.86 7.74 22.17
N ILE A 265 19.09 6.85 22.80
CA ILE A 265 19.62 5.67 23.50
C ILE A 265 20.19 4.67 22.49
N ALA A 266 19.45 4.40 21.41
CA ALA A 266 19.87 3.59 20.29
C ALA A 266 21.16 4.14 19.67
N LEU A 267 21.22 5.44 19.39
CA LEU A 267 22.44 6.08 18.88
C LEU A 267 23.62 5.93 19.84
N LYS A 268 23.41 6.14 21.15
CA LYS A 268 24.46 5.97 22.17
C LYS A 268 24.95 4.52 22.26
N ASN A 269 24.05 3.54 22.12
CA ASN A 269 24.42 2.12 22.13
C ASN A 269 25.14 1.71 20.84
N ALA A 270 24.69 2.22 19.70
CA ALA A 270 25.27 1.91 18.39
C ALA A 270 26.73 2.37 18.29
N ARG A 271 27.03 3.58 18.79
CA ARG A 271 28.40 4.12 18.87
C ARG A 271 29.37 3.30 19.72
N LYS A 272 28.88 2.40 20.59
CA LYS A 272 29.75 1.54 21.41
C LYS A 272 30.26 0.32 20.66
N ILE A 273 29.54 -0.14 19.62
CA ILE A 273 29.86 -1.38 18.92
C ILE A 273 30.42 -1.13 17.51
N THR A 274 30.18 0.04 16.94
CA THR A 274 30.67 0.36 15.59
C THR A 274 30.84 1.86 15.38
N HIS A 275 31.73 2.23 14.46
CA HIS A 275 31.83 3.60 13.98
C HIS A 275 30.63 3.92 13.08
N LEU A 276 30.03 5.11 13.26
CA LEU A 276 28.86 5.53 12.49
C LEU A 276 29.18 6.70 11.57
N SER A 277 28.72 6.63 10.33
CA SER A 277 28.73 7.78 9.41
C SER A 277 27.67 8.82 9.82
N LYS A 278 27.83 10.08 9.39
CA LYS A 278 26.81 11.14 9.64
C LYS A 278 25.41 10.76 9.16
N LYS A 279 25.33 9.92 8.11
CA LYS A 279 24.08 9.44 7.54
C LYS A 279 23.46 8.36 8.39
N GLU A 280 24.26 7.39 8.87
CA GLU A 280 23.80 6.35 9.81
C GLU A 280 23.31 6.94 11.13
N GLU A 281 24.02 7.95 11.65
CA GLU A 281 23.58 8.65 12.86
C GLU A 281 22.25 9.38 12.65
N ASP A 282 22.05 9.99 11.48
CA ASP A 282 20.80 10.67 11.14
C ASP A 282 19.65 9.67 11.00
N ILE A 283 19.87 8.53 10.34
CA ILE A 283 18.89 7.42 10.26
C ILE A 283 18.41 7.02 11.66
N ILE A 284 19.36 6.69 12.55
CA ILE A 284 19.04 6.25 13.92
C ILE A 284 18.33 7.36 14.70
N LYS A 285 18.78 8.62 14.56
CA LYS A 285 18.24 9.72 15.35
C LYS A 285 16.88 10.22 14.87
N LYS A 286 16.51 10.00 13.60
CA LYS A 286 15.35 10.60 12.94
C LYS A 286 14.29 9.61 12.47
N HIS A 287 14.47 8.31 12.71
CA HIS A 287 13.53 7.28 12.26
C HIS A 287 12.09 7.49 12.77
N MET A 288 11.91 8.14 13.93
CA MET A 288 10.60 8.44 14.50
C MET A 288 9.91 9.69 13.94
N TRP A 289 10.42 10.34 12.88
CA TRP A 289 9.70 11.46 12.28
C TRP A 289 8.32 11.01 11.74
N PRO A 290 7.23 11.79 11.90
CA PRO A 290 7.14 13.16 12.42
C PRO A 290 7.01 13.30 13.95
N LEU A 291 7.02 12.19 14.72
CA LEU A 291 6.99 12.25 16.18
C LEU A 291 8.22 12.96 16.74
N THR A 292 9.40 12.69 16.18
CA THR A 292 10.56 13.58 16.37
C THR A 292 10.43 14.76 15.40
N ILE A 293 10.09 15.94 15.92
CA ILE A 293 9.72 17.14 15.14
C ILE A 293 10.76 17.54 14.09
N ILE A 294 12.05 17.26 14.34
CA ILE A 294 13.12 17.61 13.39
C ILE A 294 13.13 16.58 12.24
N PRO A 295 12.97 17.01 10.97
CA PRO A 295 12.90 16.10 9.83
C PRO A 295 14.22 15.39 9.52
N PRO A 296 14.17 14.24 8.83
CA PRO A 296 15.35 13.54 8.33
C PRO A 296 16.14 14.41 7.35
N ARG A 297 17.48 14.39 7.44
CA ARG A 297 18.35 15.19 6.55
C ARG A 297 18.62 14.49 5.22
N TYR A 298 18.67 13.16 5.24
CA TYR A 298 18.98 12.34 4.07
C TYR A 298 17.76 11.55 3.60
N MET A 299 17.72 11.20 2.32
CA MET A 299 16.65 10.37 1.75
C MET A 299 16.66 8.96 2.35
N GLU A 300 17.83 8.43 2.67
CA GLU A 300 18.00 7.16 3.38
C GLU A 300 17.30 7.19 4.74
N SER A 301 17.45 8.29 5.49
CA SER A 301 16.78 8.50 6.78
C SER A 301 15.26 8.59 6.64
N LEU A 302 14.77 9.28 5.61
CA LEU A 302 13.34 9.37 5.32
C LEU A 302 12.74 7.99 4.98
N ILE A 303 13.43 7.20 4.14
CA ILE A 303 12.98 5.86 3.77
C ILE A 303 12.92 4.95 4.99
N VAL A 304 13.95 4.96 5.85
CA VAL A 304 13.93 4.15 7.07
C VAL A 304 12.80 4.57 8.00
N SER A 305 12.56 5.87 8.16
CA SER A 305 11.45 6.39 8.98
C SER A 305 10.07 5.94 8.49
N LEU A 306 9.82 6.04 7.18
CA LEU A 306 8.55 5.64 6.57
C LEU A 306 8.35 4.12 6.63
N VAL A 307 9.41 3.34 6.36
CA VAL A 307 9.36 1.87 6.42
C VAL A 307 9.15 1.37 7.83
N ASP A 308 9.80 1.97 8.83
CA ASP A 308 9.62 1.66 10.24
C ASP A 308 8.17 1.89 10.68
N THR A 309 7.62 3.07 10.37
CA THR A 309 6.22 3.40 10.63
C THR A 309 5.27 2.39 9.98
N PHE A 310 5.52 2.02 8.73
CA PHE A 310 4.73 1.02 8.01
C PHE A 310 4.80 -0.37 8.66
N CYS A 311 5.99 -0.83 9.03
CA CYS A 311 6.20 -2.13 9.67
C CYS A 311 5.48 -2.20 11.02
N SER A 312 5.67 -1.16 11.84
CA SER A 312 5.01 -1.02 13.13
C SER A 312 3.48 -1.02 12.98
N ALA A 313 2.92 -0.18 12.11
CA ALA A 313 1.47 -0.15 11.85
C ALA A 313 0.92 -1.51 11.39
N ARG A 314 1.62 -2.19 10.48
CA ARG A 314 1.23 -3.49 9.96
C ARG A 314 1.29 -4.59 11.03
N ASP A 315 2.28 -4.54 11.91
CA ASP A 315 2.44 -5.50 13.01
C ASP A 315 1.31 -5.35 14.05
N TYR A 316 0.78 -4.14 14.26
CA TYR A 316 -0.44 -3.88 15.04
C TYR A 316 -1.71 -4.40 14.35
N VAL A 317 -1.84 -4.24 13.03
CA VAL A 317 -3.08 -4.59 12.29
C VAL A 317 -3.17 -6.08 11.96
N SER A 318 -2.05 -6.78 11.72
CA SER A 318 -2.10 -8.16 11.22
C SER A 318 -2.57 -9.18 12.28
N VAL A 319 -3.88 -9.41 12.33
CA VAL A 319 -4.47 -10.60 12.95
C VAL A 319 -4.14 -11.79 12.06
N LYS A 320 -3.18 -12.62 12.52
CA LYS A 320 -2.92 -14.00 12.11
C LYS A 320 -3.17 -14.32 10.63
N ARG A 321 -2.22 -13.94 9.77
CA ARG A 321 -2.00 -14.61 8.47
C ARG A 321 -0.53 -15.02 8.36
N GLN A 322 -0.17 -16.13 9.01
CA GLN A 322 1.05 -16.84 8.68
C GLN A 322 0.94 -17.31 7.22
N GLY A 323 1.68 -16.66 6.32
CA GLY A 323 1.55 -16.92 4.89
C GLY A 323 2.78 -16.47 4.10
N LYS A 324 3.79 -17.35 4.08
CA LYS A 324 4.87 -17.48 3.08
C LYS A 324 6.02 -16.47 3.07
N THR A 325 5.84 -15.16 3.22
CA THR A 325 6.99 -14.21 3.08
C THR A 325 7.90 -14.15 4.30
N ALA A 326 7.35 -14.04 5.51
CA ALA A 326 8.14 -14.06 6.75
C ALA A 326 8.78 -15.44 7.02
N LYS A 327 8.16 -16.53 6.55
CA LYS A 327 8.74 -17.88 6.66
C LYS A 327 10.01 -18.03 5.84
N ALA A 328 10.15 -17.38 4.68
CA ALA A 328 11.38 -17.47 3.89
C ALA A 328 12.58 -16.81 4.61
N ALA A 329 12.37 -15.64 5.22
CA ALA A 329 13.41 -14.95 5.98
C ALA A 329 13.77 -15.64 7.31
N ILE A 330 12.78 -16.24 7.98
CA ILE A 330 12.96 -16.90 9.30
C ILE A 330 13.50 -18.33 9.18
N ILE A 331 13.12 -19.09 8.15
CA ILE A 331 13.55 -20.49 7.99
C ILE A 331 15.04 -20.57 7.62
N TYR A 332 15.57 -19.62 6.85
CA TYR A 332 16.97 -19.69 6.38
C TYR A 332 17.99 -19.20 7.41
N VAL A 333 17.64 -18.22 8.25
CA VAL A 333 18.52 -17.77 9.35
C VAL A 333 18.73 -18.88 10.39
N ARG A 334 17.79 -19.83 10.48
CA ARG A 334 17.86 -20.94 11.43
C ARG A 334 18.67 -22.14 10.89
N SER A 335 18.82 -22.30 9.57
CA SER A 335 19.60 -23.40 8.99
C SER A 335 21.12 -23.20 9.08
N GLU A 336 21.63 -21.97 9.22
CA GLU A 336 23.07 -21.73 9.42
C GLU A 336 23.51 -21.80 10.89
N SER A 337 22.58 -21.74 11.85
CA SER A 337 22.90 -21.88 13.29
C SER A 337 22.95 -23.33 13.80
N GLY A 338 22.66 -24.31 12.93
CA GLY A 338 22.42 -25.70 13.33
C GLY A 338 23.55 -26.70 13.03
N ASP A 339 24.59 -26.33 12.28
CA ASP A 339 25.52 -27.34 11.73
C ASP A 339 27.00 -27.05 12.05
N LYS A 340 27.30 -26.94 13.34
CA LYS A 340 28.66 -27.08 13.89
C LYS A 340 28.62 -27.78 15.25
N LYS A 341 28.18 -29.04 15.29
CA LYS A 341 28.53 -30.01 16.35
C LYS A 341 28.24 -31.44 15.85
N SER A 342 29.23 -32.07 15.23
CA SER A 342 29.58 -33.50 15.32
C SER A 342 30.39 -33.90 14.07
N GLY A 343 31.61 -34.39 14.32
CA GLY A 343 32.64 -34.69 13.33
C GLY A 343 34.00 -34.40 13.93
#